data_AF-A0A0K8JHU0-F1
#
_entry.id   AF-A0A0K8JHU0-F1
#
_cell.length_a   1.000
_cell.length_b   1.000
_cell.length_c   1.000
_cell.angle_alpha   90.00
_cell.angle_beta   90.00
_cell.angle_gamma   90.00
#
_symmetry.space_group_name_H-M   'P 1'
#
loop_
_entity.id
_entity.type
_entity.pdbx_description
1 polymer ?
#
loop_
_entity_poly.entity_id
_entity_poly.type
_entity_poly.pdbx_seq_one_letter_code
_entity_poly.pdbx_strand_id
1 'polypeptide(L)'
;MMKRWFSFLHDNWVGVILTMTLILFFVYLYAFFRNGEGGAHFDLVSCWTGVGAIATAAAAGWGKWVVDSKYNSVGGQKPDQ
;
A
#
# COMPACT_ATOMS: atom_id res chain seq x y z
N MET A 1 18.39 13.39 6.63
CA MET A 1 17.95 12.00 6.90
C MET A 1 16.55 11.73 6.35
N MET A 2 15.51 12.49 6.74
CA MET A 2 14.13 12.32 6.23
C MET A 2 14.00 12.30 4.70
N LYS A 3 14.68 13.22 3.97
CA LYS A 3 14.61 13.25 2.49
C LYS A 3 15.03 11.93 1.83
N ARG A 4 16.02 11.25 2.40
CA ARG A 4 16.56 9.99 1.88
C ARG A 4 15.58 8.81 2.10
N TRP A 5 14.84 8.84 3.20
CA TRP A 5 13.76 7.89 3.46
C TRP A 5 12.58 8.10 2.53
N PHE A 6 12.19 9.35 2.27
CA PHE A 6 11.12 9.67 1.32
C PHE A 6 11.47 9.25 -0.12
N SER A 7 12.72 9.48 -0.57
CA SER A 7 13.18 8.98 -1.86
C SER A 7 13.11 7.45 -1.93
N PHE A 8 13.60 6.75 -0.91
CA PHE A 8 13.53 5.28 -0.86
C PHE A 8 12.09 4.74 -0.96
N LEU A 9 11.15 5.37 -0.23
CA LEU A 9 9.73 5.00 -0.27
C LEU A 9 9.10 5.26 -1.63
N HIS A 10 9.52 6.32 -2.32
CA HIS A 10 9.04 6.62 -3.68
C HIS A 10 9.60 5.63 -4.69
N ASP A 11 10.91 5.35 -4.64
CA ASP A 11 11.57 4.44 -5.59
C ASP A 11 11.07 2.99 -5.45
N ASN A 12 10.67 2.59 -4.23
CA ASN A 12 10.21 1.24 -3.91
C ASN A 12 8.72 1.18 -3.55
N TRP A 13 7.92 2.13 -4.02
CA TRP A 13 6.52 2.32 -3.59
C TRP A 13 5.65 1.07 -3.71
N VAL A 14 5.83 0.27 -4.77
CA VAL A 14 5.11 -1.01 -4.97
C VAL A 14 5.47 -2.02 -3.88
N GLY A 15 6.76 -2.16 -3.57
CA GLY A 15 7.24 -3.07 -2.54
C GLY A 15 6.77 -2.67 -1.14
N VAL A 16 6.69 -1.36 -0.88
CA VAL A 16 6.15 -0.82 0.38
C VAL A 16 4.67 -1.16 0.53
N ILE A 17 3.86 -0.96 -0.52
CA ILE A 17 2.43 -1.29 -0.55
C ILE A 17 2.19 -2.78 -0.33
N LEU A 18 2.96 -3.64 -1.01
CA LEU A 18 2.90 -5.09 -0.86
C LEU A 18 3.23 -5.52 0.57
N THR A 19 4.30 -4.98 1.14
CA THR A 19 4.74 -5.29 2.50
C THR A 19 3.69 -4.85 3.54
N MET A 20 3.14 -3.65 3.40
CA MET A 20 2.07 -3.14 4.28
C MET A 20 0.81 -4.00 4.21
N THR A 21 0.41 -4.44 3.01
CA THR A 21 -0.72 -5.36 2.81
C THR A 21 -0.48 -6.70 3.50
N LEU A 22 0.73 -7.25 3.37
CA LEU A 22 1.11 -8.53 3.97
C LEU A 22 1.07 -8.46 5.51
N ILE A 23 1.54 -7.36 6.09
CA ILE A 23 1.48 -7.13 7.54
C ILE A 23 0.02 -7.08 8.02
N LEU A 24 -0.84 -6.33 7.32
CA LEU A 24 -2.28 -6.27 7.63
C LEU A 24 -2.95 -7.64 7.55
N PHE A 25 -2.55 -8.48 6.60
CA PHE A 25 -3.06 -9.84 6.50
C PHE A 25 -2.71 -10.69 7.74
N PHE A 26 -1.47 -10.62 8.23
CA PHE A 26 -1.09 -11.33 9.45
C PHE A 26 -1.77 -10.78 10.70
N VAL A 27 -1.94 -9.46 10.80
CA VAL A 27 -2.69 -8.83 11.90
C VAL A 27 -4.15 -9.28 11.88
N TYR A 28 -4.77 -9.36 10.70
CA TYR A 28 -6.12 -9.86 10.52
C TYR A 28 -6.24 -11.33 10.97
N LEU A 29 -5.33 -12.20 10.53
CA LEU A 29 -5.33 -13.62 10.94
C LEU A 29 -5.20 -13.76 12.45
N TYR A 30 -4.27 -13.03 13.06
CA TYR A 30 -4.11 -13.04 14.51
C TYR A 30 -5.38 -12.60 15.22
N ALA A 31 -5.98 -11.48 14.80
CA ALA A 31 -7.24 -10.99 15.38
C ALA A 31 -8.40 -11.98 15.21
N PHE A 32 -8.49 -12.63 14.04
CA PHE A 32 -9.50 -13.64 13.74
C PHE A 32 -9.42 -14.84 14.68
N PHE A 33 -8.23 -15.44 14.84
CA PHE A 33 -8.03 -16.58 15.73
C PHE A 33 -8.27 -16.20 17.20
N ARG A 34 -7.82 -15.01 17.62
CA ARG A 34 -8.02 -14.54 19.00
C ARG A 34 -9.50 -14.24 19.32
N ASN A 35 -10.28 -13.79 18.34
CA ASN A 35 -11.73 -13.64 18.50
C ASN A 35 -12.44 -15.01 18.63
N GLY A 36 -11.95 -16.04 17.94
CA GLY A 36 -12.52 -17.39 17.99
C GLY A 36 -12.17 -18.18 19.26
N GLU A 37 -10.93 -18.11 19.75
CA GLU A 37 -10.47 -18.93 20.88
C GLU A 37 -10.59 -18.25 22.25
N GLY A 38 -10.53 -16.91 22.31
CA GLY A 38 -10.30 -16.17 23.56
C GLY A 38 -11.38 -15.16 23.94
N GLY A 39 -12.48 -15.05 23.18
CA GLY A 39 -13.51 -14.04 23.41
C GLY A 39 -12.99 -12.60 23.23
N ALA A 40 -11.87 -12.41 22.55
CA ALA A 40 -11.47 -11.08 22.13
C ALA A 40 -12.53 -10.52 21.16
N HIS A 41 -12.77 -9.22 21.23
CA HIS A 41 -13.70 -8.52 20.34
C HIS A 41 -12.93 -7.53 19.46
N PHE A 42 -11.88 -8.01 18.79
CA PHE A 42 -11.17 -7.18 17.82
C PHE A 42 -12.10 -6.82 16.66
N ASP A 43 -12.11 -5.55 16.29
CA ASP A 43 -12.85 -5.07 15.15
C ASP A 43 -12.14 -5.46 13.84
N LEU A 44 -12.56 -6.57 13.25
CA LEU A 44 -12.03 -7.06 11.97
C LEU A 44 -12.32 -6.10 10.81
N VAL A 45 -13.34 -5.23 10.92
CA VAL A 45 -13.66 -4.24 9.89
C VAL A 45 -12.54 -3.21 9.78
N SER A 46 -11.89 -2.86 10.90
CA SER A 46 -10.75 -1.94 10.90
C SER A 46 -9.58 -2.41 10.01
N CYS A 47 -9.35 -3.71 9.91
CA CYS A 47 -8.31 -4.28 9.04
C CYS A 47 -8.66 -4.09 7.56
N TRP A 48 -9.94 -4.26 7.19
CA TRP A 48 -10.42 -4.01 5.84
C TRP A 48 -10.39 -2.53 5.47
N THR A 49 -10.68 -1.64 6.41
CA THR A 49 -10.50 -0.19 6.24
C THR A 49 -9.03 0.15 5.96
N GLY A 50 -8.09 -0.51 6.65
CA GLY A 50 -6.65 -0.38 6.39
C GLY A 50 -6.25 -0.84 4.98
N VAL A 51 -6.79 -1.97 4.51
CA VAL A 51 -6.59 -2.43 3.13
C VAL A 51 -7.15 -1.42 2.12
N GLY A 52 -8.31 -0.83 2.40
CA GLY A 52 -8.90 0.23 1.58
C GLY A 52 -7.98 1.44 1.44
N ALA A 53 -7.39 1.91 2.54
CA ALA A 53 -6.44 3.02 2.51
C ALA A 53 -5.19 2.72 1.66
N ILE A 54 -4.67 1.50 1.76
CA ILE A 54 -3.53 1.05 0.94
C ILE A 54 -3.92 0.97 -0.54
N ALA A 55 -5.10 0.45 -0.85
CA ALA A 55 -5.60 0.37 -2.23
C ALA A 55 -5.78 1.77 -2.83
N THR A 56 -6.27 2.75 -2.06
CA THR A 56 -6.36 4.15 -2.50
C THR A 56 -4.97 4.74 -2.76
N ALA A 57 -3.98 4.45 -1.91
CA ALA A 57 -2.61 4.90 -2.13
C ALA A 57 -1.99 4.28 -3.40
N ALA A 58 -2.26 2.99 -3.65
CA ALA A 58 -1.84 2.30 -4.87
C ALA A 58 -2.49 2.90 -6.13
N ALA A 59 -3.79 3.18 -6.07
CA ALA A 59 -4.53 3.80 -7.17
C ALA A 59 -4.04 5.22 -7.47
N ALA A 60 -3.70 6.01 -6.44
CA ALA A 60 -3.11 7.33 -6.61
C ALA A 60 -1.71 7.27 -7.25
N GLY A 61 -0.87 6.31 -6.83
CA GLY A 61 0.44 6.07 -7.43
C GLY A 61 0.33 5.64 -8.90
N TRP A 62 -0.59 4.74 -9.21
CA TRP A 62 -0.91 4.35 -10.59
C TRP A 62 -1.42 5.53 -11.42
N GLY A 63 -2.33 6.33 -10.86
CA GLY A 63 -2.87 7.53 -11.52
C GLY A 63 -1.78 8.53 -11.88
N LYS A 64 -0.83 8.77 -10.95
CA LYS A 64 0.36 9.58 -11.22
C LYS A 64 1.17 8.99 -12.37
N TRP A 65 1.44 7.68 -12.35
CA TRP A 65 2.18 7.01 -13.43
C TRP A 65 1.49 7.13 -14.80
N VAL A 66 0.17 6.93 -14.87
CA VAL A 66 -0.59 7.07 -16.13
C VAL A 66 -0.55 8.50 -16.66
N VAL A 67 -0.74 9.49 -15.78
CA VAL A 67 -0.69 10.92 -16.17
C VAL A 67 0.71 11.27 -16.67
N ASP A 68 1.74 10.87 -15.94
CA ASP A 68 3.13 11.17 -16.30
C ASP A 68 3.54 10.46 -17.61
N SER A 69 3.11 9.20 -17.80
CA SER A 69 3.31 8.46 -19.05
C SER A 69 2.57 9.09 -20.24
N LYS A 70 1.42 9.75 -20.01
CA LYS A 70 0.61 10.32 -21.09
C LYS A 70 1.05 11.73 -21.48
N TYR A 71 1.51 12.53 -20.52
CA TYR A 71 1.76 13.96 -20.72
C TYR A 71 3.24 14.35 -20.65
N ASN A 72 4.12 13.53 -20.08
CA ASN A 72 5.52 13.87 -19.83
C ASN A 72 6.55 12.94 -20.48
N SER A 73 6.16 11.78 -21.03
CA SER A 73 7.08 10.87 -21.74
C SER A 73 6.87 10.87 -23.26
N VAL A 74 7.97 10.88 -24.01
CA VAL A 74 7.96 10.67 -25.47
C VAL A 74 7.53 9.22 -25.75
N GLY A 75 6.63 8.99 -26.71
CA GLY A 75 6.07 7.66 -26.99
C GLY A 75 7.16 6.60 -27.18
N GLY A 76 7.23 5.62 -26.28
CA GLY A 76 8.24 4.56 -26.28
C GLY A 76 9.31 4.68 -25.19
N GLN A 77 9.39 5.80 -24.47
CA GLN A 77 10.22 5.93 -23.27
C GLN A 77 9.35 5.72 -22.02
N LYS A 78 9.89 4.97 -21.04
CA LYS A 78 9.27 4.90 -19.71
C LYS A 78 9.31 6.31 -19.11
N PRO A 79 8.23 6.83 -18.51
CA PRO A 79 8.29 8.09 -17.79
C PRO A 79 9.40 8.00 -16.74
N ASP A 80 10.28 9.01 -16.76
CA ASP A 80 11.50 9.04 -15.96
C ASP A 80 11.15 8.87 -14.47
N GLN A 81 11.88 7.95 -13.82
CA GLN A 81 11.72 7.65 -12.39
C GLN A 81 12.22 8.79 -11.51
#